data_AF-A0A2A6LWA2-F1
#
_entry.id   AF-A0A2A6LWA2-F1
#
_cell.length_a   1.000
_cell.length_b   1.000
_cell.length_c   1.000
_cell.angle_alpha   90.00
_cell.angle_beta   90.00
_cell.angle_gamma   90.00
#
_symmetry.space_group_name_H-M   'P 1'
#
loop_
_entity.id
_entity.type
_entity.pdbx_description
1 polymer ?
#
loop_
_entity_poly.entity_id
_entity_poly.type
_entity_poly.pdbx_seq_one_letter_code
_entity_poly.pdbx_strand_id
1 'polypeptide(L)'
;MAEENNVQPEPQGAETQPKKVRTKTAVRQKKTAAPAKAVPSSSTEDVSLPKIRRYSVDQRAEKLTVINKLLSAGKTTLKDALKQVGITEQTYYNWKKAAEPVSKTEPVSKSDDLKDLVELEEENKRLRKVLADRLRAENAELRKRLGMD
;
A
#
# COMPACT_ATOMS: atom_id res chain seq x y z
N MET A 1 50.90 1.00 35.32
CA MET A 1 51.02 2.14 34.38
C MET A 1 50.10 1.86 33.20
N ALA A 2 49.43 2.92 32.71
CA ALA A 2 48.25 2.99 31.83
C ALA A 2 46.92 2.85 32.59
N GLU A 3 46.37 3.94 33.18
CA GLU A 3 45.57 5.04 32.56
C GLU A 3 44.19 4.54 32.12
N GLU A 4 43.15 4.66 32.95
CA GLU A 4 42.16 5.76 32.95
C GLU A 4 41.53 6.05 31.57
N ASN A 5 40.26 5.70 31.36
CA ASN A 5 39.23 6.71 31.11
C ASN A 5 37.80 6.15 31.27
N ASN A 6 37.09 6.77 32.20
CA ASN A 6 35.67 6.68 32.47
C ASN A 6 34.93 7.67 31.54
N VAL A 7 34.07 7.17 30.64
CA VAL A 7 33.04 7.99 30.01
C VAL A 7 31.72 7.22 30.01
N GLN A 8 30.82 7.67 30.87
CA GLN A 8 29.39 7.41 30.86
C GLN A 8 28.76 7.95 29.56
N PRO A 9 27.58 7.43 29.19
CA PRO A 9 26.53 8.38 28.81
C PRO A 9 25.26 8.15 29.63
N GLU A 10 24.92 9.16 30.42
CA GLU A 10 23.59 9.37 30.99
C GLU A 10 22.51 9.47 29.88
N PRO A 11 21.28 9.00 30.14
CA PRO A 11 20.16 9.07 29.21
C PRO A 11 19.49 10.44 29.25
N GLN A 12 19.56 11.20 28.15
CA GLN A 12 18.69 12.37 27.97
C GLN A 12 17.41 11.97 27.24
N GLY A 13 16.28 12.37 27.84
CA GLY A 13 14.94 11.89 27.54
C GLY A 13 14.42 12.25 26.16
N ALA A 14 13.81 11.26 25.52
CA ALA A 14 12.85 11.47 24.45
C ALA A 14 11.43 11.38 25.05
N GLU A 15 10.89 12.52 25.46
CA GLU A 15 9.44 12.65 25.62
C GLU A 15 8.78 12.50 24.24
N THR A 16 8.05 11.41 24.02
CA THR A 16 7.04 11.37 22.97
C THR A 16 5.72 10.93 23.59
N GLN A 17 4.87 11.91 23.85
CA GLN A 17 3.49 11.70 24.27
C GLN A 17 2.63 11.13 23.12
N PRO A 18 1.56 10.36 23.46
CA PRO A 18 0.86 9.47 22.54
C PRO A 18 -0.16 10.19 21.64
N LYS A 19 -0.28 9.68 20.41
CA LYS A 19 -1.36 9.97 19.46
C LYS A 19 -2.71 9.50 20.03
N LYS A 20 -3.69 10.41 20.13
CA LYS A 20 -5.12 10.09 20.32
C LYS A 20 -5.90 10.34 19.03
N VAL A 21 -6.49 9.26 18.56
CA VAL A 21 -7.58 9.17 17.57
C VAL A 21 -8.76 10.04 17.99
N ARG A 22 -9.44 10.68 17.02
CA ARG A 22 -10.92 10.75 16.93
C ARG A 22 -11.40 11.46 15.66
N THR A 23 -11.92 10.63 14.74
CA THR A 23 -13.22 10.74 14.06
C THR A 23 -13.84 12.13 13.92
N LYS A 24 -13.99 12.64 12.68
CA LYS A 24 -15.21 13.34 12.24
C LYS A 24 -15.49 13.07 10.77
N THR A 25 -16.52 12.27 10.56
CA THR A 25 -17.22 12.02 9.29
C THR A 25 -17.82 13.34 8.79
N ALA A 26 -17.32 13.87 7.67
CA ALA A 26 -17.90 15.05 7.04
C ALA A 26 -19.02 14.60 6.08
N VAL A 27 -20.26 14.79 6.55
CA VAL A 27 -21.50 14.50 5.84
C VAL A 27 -21.66 15.46 4.67
N ARG A 28 -21.82 14.87 3.47
CA ARG A 28 -22.19 15.49 2.20
C ARG A 28 -23.53 16.23 2.33
N GLN A 29 -23.51 17.56 2.35
CA GLN A 29 -24.73 18.38 2.25
C GLN A 29 -25.06 18.66 0.78
N LYS A 30 -26.16 18.04 0.31
CA LYS A 30 -26.92 18.48 -0.86
C LYS A 30 -27.74 19.70 -0.44
N LYS A 31 -27.69 20.79 -1.21
CA LYS A 31 -28.74 21.83 -1.22
C LYS A 31 -29.28 21.99 -2.63
N THR A 32 -30.59 22.16 -2.66
CA THR A 32 -31.55 22.13 -3.76
C THR A 32 -31.79 23.52 -4.38
N ALA A 33 -32.37 23.53 -5.58
CA ALA A 33 -32.78 24.65 -6.46
C ALA A 33 -33.68 25.74 -5.78
N ALA A 34 -33.90 26.97 -6.28
CA ALA A 34 -34.25 27.49 -7.62
C ALA A 34 -34.20 29.07 -7.65
N PRO A 35 -34.81 29.85 -8.61
CA PRO A 35 -34.38 30.18 -9.99
C PRO A 35 -34.37 31.71 -10.37
N ALA A 36 -34.08 32.02 -11.66
CA ALA A 36 -34.24 33.29 -12.45
C ALA A 36 -33.03 34.27 -12.50
N LYS A 37 -32.61 34.91 -13.62
CA LYS A 37 -33.17 35.14 -14.98
C LYS A 37 -32.05 35.67 -15.95
N ALA A 38 -32.09 35.24 -17.24
CA ALA A 38 -31.63 35.79 -18.54
C ALA A 38 -30.26 36.53 -18.76
N VAL A 39 -29.26 35.99 -19.51
CA VAL A 39 -28.92 36.03 -21.00
C VAL A 39 -28.00 37.25 -21.38
N PRO A 40 -27.02 37.27 -22.36
CA PRO A 40 -26.60 36.31 -23.41
C PRO A 40 -25.07 35.98 -23.59
N SER A 41 -24.84 34.87 -24.30
CA SER A 41 -23.71 34.46 -25.17
C SER A 41 -22.34 35.16 -25.11
N SER A 42 -21.31 34.39 -24.75
CA SER A 42 -20.08 34.34 -25.54
C SER A 42 -19.52 32.92 -25.55
N SER A 43 -19.07 32.50 -26.72
CA SER A 43 -18.49 31.21 -27.02
C SER A 43 -17.31 30.92 -26.09
N THR A 44 -17.44 29.89 -25.26
CA THR A 44 -16.28 29.22 -24.67
C THR A 44 -16.34 27.78 -25.11
N GLU A 45 -15.36 27.41 -25.93
CA GLU A 45 -15.06 26.04 -26.29
C GLU A 45 -15.19 25.14 -25.06
N ASP A 46 -16.02 24.11 -25.17
CA ASP A 46 -16.18 23.07 -24.16
C ASP A 46 -14.89 22.25 -24.10
N VAL A 47 -13.91 22.75 -23.35
CA VAL A 47 -12.81 21.91 -22.87
C VAL A 47 -13.38 21.05 -21.74
N SER A 48 -14.17 20.05 -22.13
CA SER A 48 -14.64 18.99 -21.26
C SER A 48 -13.42 18.35 -20.61
N LEU A 49 -13.25 18.58 -19.31
CA LEU A 49 -12.22 17.94 -18.48
C LEU A 49 -12.20 16.42 -18.74
N PRO A 50 -11.03 15.78 -18.83
CA PRO A 50 -10.95 14.37 -19.20
C PRO A 50 -11.66 13.53 -18.13
N LYS A 51 -12.80 12.95 -18.50
CA LYS A 51 -13.55 12.01 -17.66
C LYS A 51 -12.62 10.85 -17.33
N ILE A 52 -12.30 10.67 -16.04
CA ILE A 52 -11.43 9.58 -15.56
C ILE A 52 -12.05 8.25 -16.00
N ARG A 53 -11.44 7.60 -17.00
CA ARG A 53 -11.89 6.29 -17.49
C ARG A 53 -11.43 5.22 -16.51
N ARG A 54 -12.38 4.61 -15.78
CA ARG A 54 -12.10 3.43 -14.95
C ARG A 54 -12.33 2.18 -15.78
N TYR A 55 -11.26 1.46 -16.10
CA TYR A 55 -11.34 0.18 -16.81
C TYR A 55 -11.52 -0.97 -15.82
N SER A 56 -12.48 -1.86 -16.07
CA SER A 56 -12.62 -3.14 -15.35
C SER A 56 -11.47 -4.09 -15.71
N VAL A 57 -11.27 -5.16 -14.93
CA VAL A 57 -10.20 -6.13 -15.18
C VAL A 57 -10.35 -6.78 -16.57
N ASP A 58 -11.57 -7.16 -16.94
CA ASP A 58 -11.86 -7.78 -18.23
C ASP A 58 -11.57 -6.83 -19.40
N GLN A 59 -11.95 -5.56 -19.27
CA GLN A 59 -11.67 -4.54 -20.29
C GLN A 59 -10.17 -4.32 -20.49
N ARG A 60 -9.37 -4.41 -19.41
CA ARG A 60 -7.91 -4.31 -19.52
C ARG A 60 -7.34 -5.51 -20.25
N ALA A 61 -7.80 -6.72 -19.92
CA ALA A 61 -7.38 -7.94 -20.57
C ALA A 61 -7.72 -7.93 -22.06
N GLU A 62 -8.95 -7.54 -22.42
CA GLU A 62 -9.36 -7.42 -23.82
C GLU A 62 -8.44 -6.45 -24.58
N LYS A 63 -8.20 -5.26 -24.03
CA LYS A 63 -7.29 -4.29 -24.65
C LYS A 63 -5.85 -4.81 -24.79
N LEU A 64 -5.33 -5.53 -23.79
CA LEU A 64 -4.01 -6.18 -23.90
C LEU A 64 -4.01 -7.24 -25.01
N THR A 65 -5.07 -8.03 -25.17
CA THR A 65 -5.16 -9.02 -26.26
C THR A 65 -5.20 -8.36 -27.64
N VAL A 66 -5.90 -7.23 -27.78
CA VAL A 66 -5.94 -6.45 -29.02
C VAL A 66 -4.55 -5.91 -29.36
N ILE A 67 -3.84 -5.36 -28.38
CA ILE A 67 -2.45 -4.86 -28.57
C ILE A 67 -1.53 -6.02 -28.99
N ASN A 68 -1.61 -7.17 -28.31
CA ASN A 68 -0.80 -8.34 -28.65
C ASN A 68 -1.10 -8.87 -30.06
N LYS A 69 -2.37 -8.89 -30.47
CA LYS A 69 -2.77 -9.28 -31.83
C LYS A 69 -2.17 -8.35 -32.89
N LEU A 70 -2.26 -7.03 -32.67
CA LEU A 70 -1.66 -6.03 -33.56
C LEU A 70 -0.14 -6.20 -33.68
N LEU A 71 0.54 -6.44 -32.56
CA LEU A 71 1.98 -6.72 -32.54
C LEU A 71 2.33 -8.02 -33.27
N SER A 72 1.55 -9.09 -33.06
CA SER A 72 1.78 -10.39 -33.70
C SER A 72 1.56 -10.35 -35.22
N ALA A 73 0.73 -9.42 -35.71
CA ALA A 73 0.52 -9.20 -37.14
C ALA A 73 1.75 -8.57 -37.83
N GLY A 74 2.76 -8.13 -37.08
CA GLY A 74 4.08 -7.69 -37.58
C GLY A 74 4.09 -6.35 -38.32
N LYS A 75 2.94 -5.69 -38.47
CA LYS A 75 2.79 -4.46 -39.28
C LYS A 75 2.76 -3.17 -38.45
N THR A 76 2.63 -3.27 -37.13
CA THR A 76 2.46 -2.10 -36.24
C THR A 76 3.49 -2.11 -35.12
N THR A 77 4.12 -0.96 -34.87
CA THR A 77 4.97 -0.80 -33.69
C THR A 77 4.10 -0.77 -32.42
N LEU A 78 4.71 -1.02 -31.25
CA LEU A 78 4.00 -0.93 -29.97
C LEU A 78 3.36 0.44 -29.77
N LYS A 79 4.04 1.53 -30.15
CA LYS A 79 3.52 2.89 -30.02
C LYS A 79 2.29 3.13 -30.90
N ASP A 80 2.25 2.54 -32.08
CA ASP A 80 1.11 2.70 -33.00
C ASP A 80 -0.09 1.89 -32.51
N ALA A 81 0.13 0.66 -32.02
CA ALA A 81 -0.92 -0.14 -31.40
C ALA A 81 -1.51 0.54 -30.16
N LEU A 82 -0.67 1.18 -29.33
CA LEU A 82 -1.11 1.93 -28.15
C LEU A 82 -1.95 3.16 -28.51
N LYS A 83 -1.56 3.90 -29.55
CA LYS A 83 -2.35 5.02 -30.08
C LYS A 83 -3.71 4.55 -30.60
N GLN A 84 -3.74 3.43 -31.34
CA GLN A 84 -4.99 2.87 -31.87
C GLN A 84 -5.96 2.45 -30.77
N VAL A 85 -5.46 1.94 -29.65
CA VAL A 85 -6.28 1.51 -28.49
C VAL A 85 -6.59 2.65 -27.51
N GLY A 86 -5.93 3.79 -27.67
CA GLY A 86 -6.10 4.99 -26.84
C GLY A 86 -5.53 4.80 -25.42
N ILE A 87 -4.39 4.12 -25.30
CA ILE A 87 -3.72 3.83 -24.02
C ILE A 87 -2.29 4.35 -24.05
N THR A 88 -1.80 4.85 -22.92
CA THR A 88 -0.39 5.24 -22.77
C THR A 88 0.50 4.04 -22.53
N GLU A 89 1.76 4.12 -22.97
CA GLU A 89 2.76 3.06 -22.78
C GLU A 89 2.90 2.64 -21.31
N GLN A 90 2.88 3.61 -20.39
CA GLN A 90 2.88 3.34 -18.94
C GLN A 90 1.70 2.47 -18.51
N THR A 91 0.49 2.79 -18.99
CA THR A 91 -0.72 2.05 -18.63
C THR A 91 -0.66 0.62 -19.16
N TYR A 92 -0.13 0.44 -20.38
CA TYR A 92 0.08 -0.88 -20.97
C TYR A 92 1.03 -1.74 -20.13
N TYR A 93 2.20 -1.22 -19.74
CA TYR A 93 3.14 -1.99 -18.92
C TYR A 93 2.59 -2.26 -17.51
N ASN A 94 1.87 -1.31 -16.91
CA ASN A 94 1.21 -1.52 -15.61
C ASN A 94 0.18 -2.66 -15.68
N TRP A 95 -0.63 -2.71 -16.73
CA TRP A 95 -1.62 -3.77 -16.90
C TRP A 95 -0.99 -5.08 -17.32
N LYS A 96 0.06 -5.05 -18.16
CA LYS A 96 0.82 -6.24 -18.54
C LYS A 96 1.46 -6.87 -17.30
N LYS A 97 2.12 -6.09 -16.43
CA LYS A 97 2.69 -6.57 -15.17
C LYS A 97 1.63 -7.12 -14.21
N ALA A 98 0.44 -6.52 -14.18
CA ALA A 98 -0.67 -7.01 -13.36
C ALA A 98 -1.36 -8.25 -13.93
N ALA A 99 -1.26 -8.47 -15.25
CA ALA A 99 -1.81 -9.62 -15.97
C ALA A 99 -0.81 -10.78 -16.09
N GLU A 100 0.50 -10.49 -16.02
CA GLU A 100 1.52 -11.51 -15.86
C GLU A 100 1.25 -12.26 -14.55
N PRO A 101 1.17 -13.61 -14.57
CA PRO A 101 1.16 -14.36 -13.33
C PRO A 101 2.42 -13.94 -12.57
N VAL A 102 2.24 -13.52 -11.30
CA VAL A 102 3.30 -12.94 -10.46
C VAL A 102 4.43 -13.95 -10.27
N SER A 103 5.35 -14.01 -11.22
CA SER A 103 6.53 -14.86 -11.18
C SER A 103 7.75 -13.96 -11.33
N LYS A 104 8.34 -13.60 -10.17
CA LYS A 104 9.68 -13.00 -9.91
C LYS A 104 9.71 -11.93 -8.82
N THR A 105 8.74 -11.96 -7.92
CA THR A 105 9.03 -12.01 -6.47
C THR A 105 8.25 -13.23 -5.98
N GLU A 106 8.86 -14.41 -6.18
CA GLU A 106 8.39 -15.78 -5.91
C GLU A 106 6.88 -16.10 -6.14
N PRO A 107 6.52 -16.90 -7.17
CA PRO A 107 5.22 -17.56 -7.20
C PRO A 107 5.28 -18.80 -6.30
N VAL A 108 5.45 -18.62 -4.99
CA VAL A 108 5.02 -19.69 -4.10
C VAL A 108 3.49 -19.69 -4.18
N SER A 109 2.89 -20.86 -4.34
CA SER A 109 1.44 -20.98 -4.48
C SER A 109 0.79 -20.11 -3.40
N LYS A 110 -0.20 -19.25 -3.70
CA LYS A 110 -0.83 -18.38 -2.67
C LYS A 110 -1.26 -19.12 -1.39
N SER A 111 -1.48 -20.43 -1.49
CA SER A 111 -1.75 -21.30 -0.35
C SER A 111 -0.54 -21.56 0.55
N ASP A 112 0.67 -21.57 0.02
CA ASP A 112 1.93 -21.73 0.74
C ASP A 112 2.31 -20.44 1.46
N ASP A 113 2.20 -19.28 0.79
CA ASP A 113 2.39 -17.97 1.45
C ASP A 113 1.48 -17.79 2.68
N LEU A 114 0.25 -18.30 2.60
CA LEU A 114 -0.70 -18.26 3.72
C LEU A 114 -0.33 -19.26 4.83
N LYS A 115 0.27 -20.40 4.51
CA LYS A 115 0.76 -21.36 5.51
C LYS A 115 1.98 -20.78 6.22
N ASP A 116 2.95 -20.25 5.48
CA ASP A 116 4.13 -19.60 6.03
C ASP A 116 3.75 -18.44 6.95
N LEU A 117 2.72 -17.67 6.58
CA LEU A 117 2.22 -16.59 7.43
C LEU A 117 1.63 -17.11 8.74
N VAL A 118 0.87 -18.21 8.71
CA VAL A 118 0.30 -18.84 9.92
C VAL A 118 1.41 -19.39 10.81
N GLU A 119 2.39 -20.09 10.23
CA GLU A 119 3.54 -20.63 10.97
C GLU A 119 4.35 -19.51 11.64
N LEU A 120 4.60 -18.41 10.93
CA LEU A 120 5.26 -17.23 11.49
C LEU A 120 4.47 -16.59 12.62
N GLU A 121 3.14 -16.52 12.52
CA GLU A 121 2.29 -16.01 13.60
C GLU A 121 2.33 -16.90 14.84
N GLU A 122 2.33 -18.22 14.67
CA GLU A 122 2.45 -19.19 15.76
C GLU A 122 3.81 -19.09 16.45
N GLU A 123 4.89 -19.02 15.69
CA GLU A 123 6.24 -18.86 16.24
C GLU A 123 6.36 -17.51 16.96
N ASN A 124 5.77 -16.43 16.44
CA ASN A 124 5.76 -15.14 17.14
C ASN A 124 5.03 -15.23 18.49
N LYS A 125 3.89 -15.91 18.55
CA LYS A 125 3.16 -16.15 19.80
C LYS A 125 3.99 -16.98 20.77
N ARG A 126 4.66 -18.03 20.28
CA ARG A 126 5.56 -18.87 21.09
C ARG A 126 6.71 -18.05 21.67
N LEU A 127 7.40 -17.29 20.83
CA LEU A 127 8.52 -16.43 21.24
C LEU A 127 8.09 -15.39 22.28
N ARG A 128 6.94 -14.74 22.09
CA ARG A 128 6.39 -13.80 23.07
C ARG A 128 6.09 -14.47 24.40
N LYS A 129 5.56 -15.69 24.38
CA LYS A 129 5.30 -16.46 25.61
C LYS A 129 6.60 -16.79 26.33
N VAL A 130 7.59 -17.35 25.63
CA VAL A 130 8.90 -17.69 26.22
C VAL A 130 9.58 -16.45 26.80
N LEU A 131 9.54 -15.32 26.08
CA LEU A 131 10.08 -14.06 26.57
C LEU A 131 9.37 -13.61 27.85
N ALA A 132 8.03 -13.64 27.87
CA ALA A 132 7.26 -13.26 29.05
C ALA A 132 7.56 -14.17 30.25
N ASP A 133 7.70 -15.48 30.03
CA ASP A 133 8.01 -16.45 31.08
C ASP A 133 9.42 -16.21 31.64
N ARG A 134 10.41 -15.95 30.76
CA ARG A 134 11.78 -15.60 31.17
C ARG A 134 11.81 -14.30 31.98
N LEU A 135 11.12 -13.26 31.51
CA LEU A 135 11.03 -11.98 32.23
C LEU A 135 10.35 -12.14 33.59
N ARG A 136 9.31 -12.98 33.70
CA ARG A 136 8.69 -13.29 34.99
C ARG A 136 9.65 -13.99 35.94
N ALA A 137 10.41 -14.98 35.45
CA ALA A 137 11.38 -15.70 36.25
C ALA A 137 12.50 -14.76 36.76
N GLU A 138 13.07 -13.95 35.86
CA GLU A 138 14.10 -12.97 36.21
C GLU A 138 13.58 -11.90 37.17
N ASN A 139 12.37 -11.38 36.93
CA ASN A 139 11.76 -10.42 37.85
C ASN A 139 11.48 -11.04 39.23
N ALA A 140 11.07 -12.30 39.31
CA ALA A 140 10.91 -12.99 40.59
C ALA A 140 12.25 -13.15 41.31
N GLU A 141 13.32 -13.50 40.60
CA GLU A 141 14.67 -13.57 41.17
C GLU A 141 15.16 -12.20 41.67
N LEU A 142 14.93 -11.14 40.89
CA LEU A 142 15.25 -9.77 41.30
C LEU A 142 14.45 -9.35 42.54
N ARG A 143 13.15 -9.66 42.61
CA ARG A 143 12.33 -9.36 43.78
C ARG A 143 12.80 -10.11 45.03
N LYS A 144 13.18 -11.39 44.90
CA LYS A 144 13.85 -12.15 45.98
C LYS A 144 15.12 -11.47 46.46
N ARG A 145 15.97 -11.06 45.52
CA ARG A 145 17.25 -10.41 45.82
C ARG A 145 17.07 -9.03 46.47
N LEU A 146 15.99 -8.34 46.13
CA LEU A 146 15.61 -7.06 46.71
C LEU A 146 14.78 -7.19 48.00
N GLY A 147 14.47 -8.42 48.45
CA GLY A 147 13.66 -8.66 49.65
C GLY A 147 12.20 -8.20 49.51
N MET A 148 11.66 -8.19 48.28
CA MET A 148 10.30 -7.74 47.94
C MET A 148 9.32 -8.91 47.70
N ASP A 149 9.62 -10.06 48.29
CA ASP A 149 8.88 -11.34 48.21
C ASP A 149 8.11 -11.65 49.49
#